data_AF-A0A560S339-F1
#
_entry.id   AF-A0A560S339-F1
#
_cell.length_a   1.000
_cell.length_b   1.000
_cell.length_c   1.000
_cell.angle_alpha   90.00
_cell.angle_beta   90.00
_cell.angle_gamma   90.00
#
_symmetry.space_group_name_H-M   'P 1'
#
loop_
_entity.id
_entity.type
_entity.pdbx_description
1 polymer ?
#
loop_
_entity_poly.entity_id
_entity_poly.type
_entity_poly.pdbx_seq_one_letter_code
_entity_poly.pdbx_strand_id
1 'polypeptide(L)'
;MLQGQGVVTPRYEDLQPYLSSVPYGASASRETIARVLTMLRLTRWLSLVSRGRDQLSGRLQGSLYVLHDEPLTPAEAMELDQDYLELVGHALGHATKAVRIVAQHVLEEVRQDTRIDLGQLPTRLDSWGEHWMQQGLDQAIDATMHDSELGEDHLVRNRAGPRSDSEPGLNASVSGAVRNPNAACTV
;
A
#
# COMPACT_ATOMS: atom_id res chain seq x y z
N MET A 1 -20.18 2.28 -16.84
CA MET A 1 -20.31 0.80 -16.79
C MET A 1 -18.94 0.21 -17.13
N LEU A 2 -18.08 -0.01 -16.13
CA LEU A 2 -16.75 -0.62 -16.31
C LEU A 2 -16.68 -1.92 -15.49
N GLN A 3 -17.70 -2.77 -15.68
CA GLN A 3 -17.71 -4.17 -15.28
C GLN A 3 -17.52 -4.96 -16.57
N GLY A 4 -16.27 -5.08 -17.04
CA GLY A 4 -16.01 -5.66 -18.37
C GLY A 4 -14.62 -6.23 -18.58
N GLN A 5 -13.64 -5.93 -17.73
CA GLN A 5 -12.33 -6.57 -17.78
C GLN A 5 -11.97 -7.08 -16.38
N GLY A 6 -11.74 -8.38 -16.28
CA GLY A 6 -11.81 -9.22 -15.08
C GLY A 6 -10.70 -9.03 -14.05
N VAL A 7 -10.34 -7.78 -13.71
CA VAL A 7 -9.41 -7.49 -12.62
C VAL A 7 -10.19 -6.88 -11.46
N VAL A 8 -10.72 -7.73 -10.58
CA VAL A 8 -11.30 -7.31 -9.30
C VAL A 8 -10.15 -7.21 -8.30
N THR A 9 -9.95 -6.04 -7.70
CA THR A 9 -9.01 -5.89 -6.59
C THR A 9 -9.67 -6.44 -5.32
N PRO A 10 -9.15 -7.55 -4.75
CA PRO A 10 -9.76 -8.15 -3.56
C PRO A 10 -9.67 -7.17 -2.39
N ARG A 11 -10.79 -6.95 -1.73
CA ARG A 11 -10.85 -6.14 -0.50
C ARG A 11 -10.52 -7.01 0.70
N TYR A 12 -10.10 -6.36 1.79
CA TYR A 12 -9.86 -7.08 3.06
C TYR A 12 -11.05 -7.93 3.48
N GLU A 13 -12.27 -7.41 3.30
CA GLU A 13 -13.52 -8.10 3.62
C GLU A 13 -13.70 -9.42 2.86
N ASP A 14 -13.18 -9.52 1.64
CA ASP A 14 -13.25 -10.73 0.81
C ASP A 14 -12.37 -11.86 1.38
N LEU A 15 -11.27 -11.51 2.07
CA LEU A 15 -10.30 -12.47 2.61
C LEU A 15 -10.61 -12.91 4.05
N GLN A 16 -11.40 -12.13 4.78
CA GLN A 16 -11.74 -12.40 6.19
C GLN A 16 -12.31 -13.80 6.48
N PRO A 17 -13.23 -14.37 5.68
CA PRO A 17 -13.84 -15.66 6.01
C PRO A 17 -12.89 -16.84 5.81
N TYR A 18 -11.85 -16.69 4.98
CA TYR A 18 -10.92 -17.77 4.65
C TYR A 18 -9.71 -17.82 5.58
N LEU A 19 -9.32 -16.69 6.16
CA LEU A 19 -8.08 -16.54 6.93
C LEU A 19 -8.28 -16.61 8.45
N SER A 20 -9.48 -16.94 8.90
CA SER A 20 -9.80 -17.18 10.31
C SER A 20 -9.23 -18.52 10.78
N SER A 21 -9.06 -18.68 12.11
CA SER A 21 -8.56 -19.93 12.70
C SER A 21 -9.47 -21.14 12.43
N VAL A 22 -10.77 -20.89 12.27
CA VAL A 22 -11.75 -21.83 11.73
C VAL A 22 -12.33 -21.19 10.48
N PRO A 23 -12.16 -21.74 9.27
CA PRO A 23 -12.71 -21.18 8.03
C PRO A 23 -14.22 -20.97 8.16
N TYR A 24 -14.72 -19.83 7.69
CA TYR A 24 -16.11 -19.38 7.83
C TYR A 24 -16.59 -19.24 9.29
N GLY A 25 -15.67 -19.21 10.25
CA GLY A 25 -15.93 -18.90 11.66
C GLY A 25 -15.89 -17.40 11.94
N ALA A 26 -15.19 -16.99 13.00
CA ALA A 26 -15.00 -15.57 13.32
C ALA A 26 -14.10 -14.90 12.28
N SER A 27 -14.54 -13.77 11.69
CA SER A 27 -13.78 -13.02 10.67
C SER A 27 -12.33 -12.75 11.10
N ALA A 28 -11.38 -13.00 10.19
CA ALA A 28 -9.98 -12.67 10.42
C ALA A 28 -9.79 -11.16 10.65
N SER A 29 -8.90 -10.80 11.57
CA SER A 29 -8.57 -9.38 11.79
C SER A 29 -7.83 -8.79 10.59
N ARG A 30 -7.92 -7.46 10.40
CA ARG A 30 -7.12 -6.75 9.39
C ARG A 30 -5.62 -6.99 9.56
N GLU A 31 -5.15 -7.06 10.80
CA GLU A 31 -3.76 -7.41 11.13
C GLU A 31 -3.40 -8.81 10.62
N THR A 32 -4.29 -9.79 10.78
CA THR A 32 -4.07 -11.15 10.29
C THR A 32 -3.94 -11.16 8.77
N ILE A 33 -4.84 -10.48 8.07
CA ILE A 33 -4.79 -10.38 6.60
C ILE A 33 -3.50 -9.68 6.15
N ALA A 34 -3.17 -8.53 6.75
CA ALA A 34 -1.95 -7.80 6.44
C ALA A 34 -0.71 -8.68 6.64
N ARG A 35 -0.65 -9.44 7.73
CA ARG A 35 0.43 -10.38 7.99
C ARG A 35 0.52 -11.49 6.94
N VAL A 36 -0.61 -12.07 6.52
CA VAL A 36 -0.65 -13.10 5.48
C VAL A 36 -0.16 -12.53 4.15
N LEU A 37 -0.64 -11.35 3.74
CA LEU A 37 -0.18 -10.67 2.53
C LEU A 37 1.32 -10.37 2.59
N THR A 38 1.82 -9.89 3.73
CA THR A 38 3.27 -9.69 3.96
C THR A 38 4.05 -10.99 3.80
N MET A 39 3.57 -12.10 4.37
CA MET A 39 4.24 -13.40 4.23
C MET A 39 4.27 -13.88 2.79
N LEU A 40 3.16 -13.76 2.06
CA LEU A 40 3.06 -14.15 0.64
C LEU A 40 3.95 -13.28 -0.25
N ARG A 41 4.06 -11.99 0.04
CA ARG A 41 4.98 -11.09 -0.66
C ARG A 41 6.43 -11.38 -0.35
N LEU A 42 6.79 -11.56 0.92
CA LEU A 42 8.16 -11.94 1.31
C LEU A 42 8.60 -13.26 0.68
N THR A 43 7.68 -14.21 0.57
CA THR A 43 7.95 -15.51 -0.07
C THR A 43 7.70 -15.51 -1.57
N ARG A 44 7.38 -14.34 -2.15
CA ARG A 44 7.22 -14.07 -3.59
C ARG A 44 6.19 -14.94 -4.31
N TRP A 45 5.19 -15.44 -3.59
CA TRP A 45 3.99 -16.02 -4.18
C TRP A 45 3.00 -14.94 -4.63
N LEU A 46 3.16 -13.73 -4.11
CA LEU A 46 2.31 -12.58 -4.41
C LEU A 46 3.19 -11.35 -4.67
N SER A 47 2.93 -10.60 -5.73
CA SER A 47 3.58 -9.29 -5.99
C SER A 47 2.58 -8.16 -5.88
N LEU A 48 2.99 -7.02 -5.32
CA LEU A 48 2.21 -5.80 -5.35
C LEU A 48 2.68 -4.92 -6.51
N VAL A 49 1.88 -4.85 -7.57
CA VAL A 49 2.27 -4.21 -8.84
C VAL A 49 1.79 -2.79 -8.98
N SER A 50 0.76 -2.40 -8.21
CA SER A 50 0.28 -1.01 -8.19
C SER A 50 -0.32 -0.66 -6.85
N ARG A 51 0.02 0.55 -6.39
CA ARG A 51 -0.51 1.18 -5.18
C ARG A 51 -0.81 2.64 -5.51
N GLY A 52 -1.86 2.86 -6.30
CA GLY A 52 -2.18 4.18 -6.83
C GLY A 52 -2.96 5.05 -5.86
N ARG A 53 -2.62 6.34 -5.79
CA ARG A 53 -3.65 7.38 -5.68
C ARG A 53 -3.76 8.00 -7.05
N ASP A 54 -4.98 8.13 -7.56
CA ASP A 54 -5.24 8.95 -8.73
C ASP A 54 -4.70 10.36 -8.44
N GLN A 55 -3.68 10.78 -9.18
CA GLN A 55 -2.98 12.05 -8.95
C GLN A 55 -3.87 13.26 -9.26
N LEU A 56 -4.92 13.05 -10.07
CA LEU A 56 -5.82 14.08 -10.55
C LEU A 56 -7.06 14.20 -9.65
N SER A 57 -7.64 13.07 -9.22
CA SER A 57 -8.80 13.07 -8.31
C SER A 57 -8.45 12.91 -6.82
N GLY A 58 -7.21 12.58 -6.49
CA GLY A 58 -6.76 12.26 -5.13
C GLY A 58 -7.31 10.95 -4.56
N ARG A 59 -8.09 10.18 -5.33
CA ARG A 59 -8.74 8.95 -4.87
C ARG A 59 -7.73 7.81 -4.75
N LEU A 60 -7.83 7.02 -3.69
CA LEU A 60 -7.07 5.78 -3.57
C LEU A 60 -7.54 4.79 -4.66
N GLN A 61 -6.68 4.49 -5.62
CA GLN A 61 -6.78 3.27 -6.42
C GLN A 61 -6.29 2.13 -5.53
N GLY A 62 -7.11 1.09 -5.36
CA GLY A 62 -6.80 -0.02 -4.46
C GLY A 62 -5.46 -0.69 -4.77
N SER A 63 -4.96 -1.48 -3.82
CA SER A 63 -3.74 -2.29 -4.03
C SER A 63 -4.03 -3.42 -5.04
N LEU A 64 -3.23 -3.50 -6.11
CA LEU A 64 -3.32 -4.57 -7.10
C LEU A 64 -2.24 -5.62 -6.83
N TYR A 65 -2.69 -6.83 -6.52
CA TYR A 65 -1.80 -7.97 -6.28
C TYR A 65 -1.87 -8.96 -7.43
N VAL A 66 -0.72 -9.52 -7.80
CA VAL A 66 -0.58 -10.62 -8.76
C VAL A 66 -0.16 -11.87 -8.01
N LEU A 67 -0.93 -12.95 -8.16
CA LEU A 67 -0.63 -14.26 -7.60
C LEU A 67 0.18 -15.07 -8.62
N HIS A 68 1.19 -15.78 -8.14
CA HIS A 68 2.09 -16.59 -8.97
C HIS A 68 1.89 -18.08 -8.71
N ASP A 69 2.10 -18.89 -9.74
CA ASP A 69 1.98 -20.36 -9.66
C ASP A 69 3.18 -21.02 -8.94
N GLU A 70 4.30 -20.31 -8.87
CA GLU A 70 5.52 -20.69 -8.13
C GLU A 70 6.19 -19.41 -7.61
N PRO A 71 7.02 -19.46 -6.55
CA PRO A 71 7.62 -18.26 -6.00
C PRO A 71 8.55 -17.61 -7.03
N LEU A 72 8.51 -16.28 -7.10
CA LEU A 72 9.45 -15.55 -7.96
C LEU A 72 10.88 -15.70 -7.48
N THR A 73 11.83 -15.62 -8.40
CA THR A 73 13.24 -15.38 -8.03
C THR A 73 13.37 -13.96 -7.43
N PRO A 74 14.42 -13.70 -6.63
CA PRO A 74 14.72 -12.35 -6.15
C PRO A 74 14.66 -11.26 -7.23
N ALA A 75 15.34 -11.50 -8.36
CA ALA A 75 15.41 -10.53 -9.46
C ALA A 75 14.00 -10.20 -10.02
N GLU A 76 13.18 -11.21 -10.25
CA GLU A 76 11.82 -11.03 -10.77
C GLU A 76 10.89 -10.30 -9.80
N ALA A 77 11.03 -10.58 -8.50
CA ALA A 77 10.25 -9.90 -7.47
C ALA A 77 10.57 -8.40 -7.43
N MET A 78 11.84 -8.02 -7.63
CA MET A 78 12.28 -6.62 -7.66
C MET A 78 11.75 -5.86 -8.88
N GLU A 79 11.62 -6.52 -10.04
CA GLU A 79 11.02 -5.90 -11.23
C GLU A 79 9.52 -5.68 -11.08
N LEU A 80 8.79 -6.64 -10.50
CA LEU A 80 7.34 -6.57 -10.37
C LEU A 80 6.85 -5.74 -9.18
N ASP A 81 7.59 -5.75 -8.08
CA ASP A 81 7.23 -5.09 -6.84
C ASP A 81 8.37 -4.15 -6.45
N GLN A 82 8.25 -2.88 -6.85
CA GLN A 82 9.29 -1.85 -6.65
C GLN A 82 9.61 -1.63 -5.16
N ASP A 83 8.65 -1.91 -4.27
CA ASP A 83 8.80 -1.80 -2.82
C ASP A 83 9.38 -3.09 -2.18
N TYR A 84 9.74 -4.11 -2.96
CA TYR A 84 10.05 -5.45 -2.41
C TYR A 84 11.24 -5.43 -1.43
N LEU A 85 12.35 -4.76 -1.78
CA LEU A 85 13.50 -4.68 -0.87
C LEU A 85 13.18 -3.86 0.39
N GLU A 86 12.37 -2.81 0.26
CA GLU A 86 11.90 -2.02 1.40
C GLU A 86 11.01 -2.88 2.32
N LEU A 87 10.12 -3.69 1.74
CA LEU A 87 9.31 -4.67 2.46
C LEU A 87 10.19 -5.66 3.24
N VAL A 88 11.21 -6.23 2.60
CA VAL A 88 12.16 -7.16 3.26
C VAL A 88 12.85 -6.44 4.43
N GLY A 89 13.35 -5.22 4.21
CA GLY A 89 13.98 -4.41 5.24
C GLY A 89 13.07 -4.16 6.45
N HIS A 90 11.83 -3.74 6.22
CA HIS A 90 10.83 -3.52 7.27
C HIS A 90 10.46 -4.82 8.00
N ALA A 91 10.39 -5.94 7.28
CA ALA A 91 10.02 -7.23 7.84
C ALA A 91 11.04 -7.76 8.86
N LEU A 92 12.32 -7.38 8.76
CA LEU A 92 13.36 -7.72 9.74
C LEU A 92 13.06 -7.14 11.14
N GLY A 93 12.39 -5.97 11.20
CA GLY A 93 11.98 -5.31 12.44
C GLY A 93 10.53 -5.59 12.86
N HIS A 94 9.82 -6.48 12.16
CA HIS A 94 8.38 -6.64 12.36
C HIS A 94 8.01 -7.20 13.75
N ALA A 95 6.88 -6.78 14.33
CA ALA A 95 6.46 -7.20 15.67
C ALA A 95 6.28 -8.74 15.80
N THR A 96 5.74 -9.38 14.75
CA THR A 96 5.56 -10.84 14.73
C THR A 96 6.87 -11.58 14.44
N LYS A 97 7.26 -12.51 15.32
CA LYS A 97 8.49 -13.32 15.21
C LYS A 97 8.59 -14.13 13.91
N ALA A 98 7.49 -14.74 13.47
CA ALA A 98 7.48 -15.55 12.25
C ALA A 98 7.87 -14.74 11.01
N VAL A 99 7.34 -13.51 10.88
CA VAL A 99 7.67 -12.59 9.78
C VAL A 99 9.16 -12.26 9.77
N ARG A 100 9.75 -11.96 10.94
CA ARG A 100 11.19 -11.67 11.04
C ARG A 100 12.06 -12.86 10.61
N ILE A 101 11.71 -14.07 11.04
CA ILE A 101 12.46 -15.29 10.68
C ILE A 101 12.45 -15.50 9.17
N VAL A 102 11.29 -15.33 8.53
CA VAL A 102 11.19 -15.44 7.07
C VAL A 102 11.98 -14.35 6.37
N ALA A 103 11.87 -13.09 6.83
CA ALA A 103 12.63 -11.98 6.27
C ALA A 103 14.15 -12.20 6.34
N GLN A 104 14.66 -12.79 7.42
CA GLN A 104 16.08 -13.14 7.54
C GLN A 104 16.52 -14.19 6.52
N HIS A 105 15.70 -15.23 6.27
CA HIS A 105 16.00 -16.23 5.25
C HIS A 105 15.96 -15.62 3.85
N VAL A 106 14.94 -14.81 3.57
CA VAL A 106 14.80 -14.11 2.29
C VAL A 106 15.98 -13.17 2.03
N LEU A 107 16.43 -12.42 3.05
CA LEU A 107 17.59 -11.54 2.91
C LEU A 107 18.86 -12.33 2.53
N GLU A 108 19.09 -13.47 3.18
CA GLU A 108 20.24 -14.31 2.86
C GLU A 108 20.13 -14.90 1.44
N GLU A 109 18.93 -15.31 1.03
CA GLU A 109 18.68 -15.78 -0.34
C GLU A 109 18.95 -14.69 -1.38
N VAL A 110 18.44 -13.47 -1.16
CA VAL A 110 18.69 -12.31 -2.02
C VAL A 110 20.19 -12.02 -2.12
N ARG A 111 20.92 -12.11 -1.01
CA ARG A 111 22.37 -11.88 -0.97
C ARG A 111 23.16 -12.93 -1.76
N GLN A 112 22.64 -14.15 -1.88
CA GLN A 112 23.28 -15.26 -2.57
C GLN A 112 22.91 -15.34 -4.07
N ASP A 113 21.92 -14.58 -4.52
CA ASP A 113 21.42 -14.69 -5.90
C ASP A 113 22.30 -13.94 -6.89
N THR A 114 23.02 -14.69 -7.71
CA THR A 114 23.88 -14.19 -8.79
C THR A 114 23.11 -13.70 -10.02
N ARG A 115 21.81 -14.00 -10.15
CA ARG A 115 20.98 -13.56 -11.27
C ARG A 115 20.65 -12.08 -11.21
N ILE A 116 20.62 -11.50 -10.00
CA ILE A 116 20.44 -10.07 -9.79
C ILE A 116 21.55 -9.30 -10.51
N ASP A 117 22.80 -9.74 -10.37
CA ASP A 117 23.97 -9.08 -10.97
C ASP A 117 24.00 -9.20 -12.50
N LEU A 118 23.35 -10.23 -13.05
CA LEU A 118 23.34 -10.52 -14.49
C LEU A 118 22.21 -9.82 -15.23
N GLY A 119 21.26 -9.17 -14.53
CA GLY A 119 20.08 -8.56 -15.13
C GLY A 119 19.25 -9.55 -15.98
N GLN A 120 19.39 -10.85 -15.74
CA GLN A 120 18.71 -11.90 -16.51
C GLN A 120 17.37 -12.24 -15.87
N LEU A 121 16.31 -11.67 -16.44
CA LEU A 121 14.96 -12.09 -16.14
C LEU A 121 14.67 -13.45 -16.81
N PRO A 122 14.02 -14.39 -16.11
CA PRO A 122 13.50 -15.60 -16.73
C PRO A 122 12.49 -15.31 -17.82
N THR A 123 12.43 -16.20 -18.82
CA THR A 123 11.53 -16.13 -19.99
C THR A 123 10.05 -15.98 -19.65
N ARG A 124 9.62 -16.39 -18.45
CA ARG A 124 8.22 -16.23 -18.03
C ARG A 124 7.80 -14.77 -17.88
N LEU A 125 8.70 -13.88 -17.44
CA LEU A 125 8.41 -12.46 -17.32
C LEU A 125 8.30 -11.79 -18.69
N ASP A 126 9.06 -12.25 -19.68
CA ASP A 126 8.91 -11.81 -21.07
C ASP A 126 7.50 -12.16 -21.60
N SER A 127 7.03 -13.39 -21.33
CA SER A 127 5.66 -13.82 -21.70
C SER A 127 4.58 -13.01 -20.98
N TRP A 128 4.85 -12.54 -19.76
CA TRP A 128 3.96 -11.64 -19.03
C TRP A 128 3.96 -10.24 -19.61
N GLY A 129 5.12 -9.71 -20.00
CA GLY A 129 5.23 -8.43 -20.71
C GLY A 129 4.39 -8.41 -21.99
N GLU A 130 4.49 -9.46 -22.80
CA GLU A 130 3.67 -9.62 -24.02
C GLU A 130 2.17 -9.68 -23.70
N HIS A 131 1.77 -10.46 -22.70
CA HIS A 131 0.37 -10.54 -22.28
C HIS A 131 -0.15 -9.25 -21.64
N TRP A 132 0.66 -8.52 -20.86
CA TRP A 132 0.28 -7.25 -20.24
C TRP A 132 0.16 -6.13 -21.27
N MET A 133 1.02 -6.14 -22.30
CA MET A 133 0.88 -5.28 -23.49
C MET A 133 -0.39 -5.61 -24.28
N GLN A 134 -0.75 -6.90 -24.40
CA GLN A 134 -1.98 -7.34 -25.08
C GLN A 134 -3.26 -7.10 -24.25
N GLN A 135 -3.18 -7.16 -22.93
CA GLN A 135 -4.31 -6.97 -22.01
C GLN A 135 -4.54 -5.52 -21.61
N GLY A 136 -3.72 -4.57 -22.09
CA GLY A 136 -4.01 -3.15 -21.97
C GLY A 136 -4.03 -2.65 -20.53
N LEU A 137 -3.04 -3.01 -19.71
CA LEU A 137 -2.78 -2.26 -18.47
C LEU A 137 -2.39 -0.80 -18.80
N ASP A 138 -1.78 -0.57 -19.97
CA ASP A 138 -1.63 0.77 -20.52
C ASP A 138 -2.98 1.44 -20.79
N GLN A 139 -4.03 0.69 -21.11
CA GLN A 139 -5.38 1.24 -21.33
C GLN A 139 -6.12 1.50 -20.01
N ALA A 140 -5.82 0.78 -18.92
CA ALA A 140 -6.31 1.13 -17.59
C ALA A 140 -5.59 2.35 -16.99
N ILE A 141 -4.34 2.59 -17.41
CA ILE A 141 -3.53 3.76 -17.04
C ILE A 141 -3.85 4.96 -17.95
N ASP A 142 -4.12 4.75 -19.24
CA ASP A 142 -4.37 5.77 -20.28
C ASP A 142 -5.86 6.10 -20.48
N ALA A 143 -6.81 5.16 -20.28
CA ALA A 143 -8.24 5.49 -20.27
C ALA A 143 -8.64 6.31 -19.04
N THR A 144 -7.84 6.30 -17.97
CA THR A 144 -7.94 7.29 -16.88
C THR A 144 -7.32 8.65 -17.23
N MET A 145 -6.52 8.74 -18.31
CA MET A 145 -5.87 9.98 -18.76
C MET A 145 -6.64 10.71 -19.87
N HIS A 146 -7.53 10.03 -20.61
CA HIS A 146 -8.12 10.56 -21.86
C HIS A 146 -9.63 10.89 -21.84
N ASP A 147 -10.25 11.09 -20.68
CA ASP A 147 -11.58 11.73 -20.61
C ASP A 147 -11.42 13.27 -20.57
N SER A 148 -10.79 13.81 -21.62
CA SER A 148 -10.76 15.25 -21.91
C SER A 148 -11.53 15.49 -23.19
N GLU A 149 -12.86 15.60 -23.08
CA GLU A 149 -13.63 16.40 -24.03
C GLU A 149 -14.34 17.55 -23.31
N LEU A 150 -14.30 18.68 -24.00
CA LEU A 150 -14.54 20.05 -23.55
C LEU A 150 -16.03 20.36 -23.39
N GLY A 151 -16.33 21.27 -22.45
CA GLY A 151 -17.59 22.02 -22.35
C GLY A 151 -18.04 22.16 -20.90
N GLU A 152 -18.32 23.31 -20.31
CA GLU A 152 -18.48 24.69 -20.78
C GLU A 152 -18.05 25.62 -19.64
N ASP A 153 -17.67 26.85 -20.00
CA ASP A 153 -17.30 27.96 -19.11
C ASP A 153 -18.26 28.14 -17.91
N HIS A 154 -17.79 27.79 -16.71
CA HIS A 154 -18.38 28.35 -15.49
C HIS A 154 -17.43 29.39 -14.89
N LEU A 155 -17.70 30.66 -15.23
CA LEU A 155 -17.00 31.83 -14.74
C LEU A 155 -17.02 31.87 -13.21
N VAL A 156 -15.88 31.55 -12.58
CA VAL A 156 -15.68 31.74 -11.15
C VAL A 156 -15.58 33.25 -10.86
N ARG A 157 -16.71 33.89 -10.60
CA ARG A 157 -16.75 35.21 -9.96
C ARG A 157 -16.79 35.02 -8.46
N ASN A 158 -15.66 35.26 -7.81
CA ASN A 158 -15.65 36.05 -6.58
C ASN A 158 -14.30 36.74 -6.43
N ARG A 159 -14.25 37.99 -6.90
CA ARG A 159 -13.28 38.97 -6.45
C ARG A 159 -14.02 40.08 -5.72
N ALA A 160 -13.85 40.12 -4.41
CA ALA A 160 -13.83 41.36 -3.64
C ALA A 160 -13.06 41.08 -2.34
N GLY A 161 -11.93 41.75 -2.18
CA GLY A 161 -11.25 41.88 -0.89
C GLY A 161 -11.91 43.00 -0.04
N PRO A 162 -11.15 43.66 0.85
CA PRO A 162 -11.28 43.48 2.30
C PRO A 162 -11.79 44.74 3.04
N ARG A 163 -11.99 44.58 4.36
CA ARG A 163 -12.09 45.57 5.48
C ARG A 163 -13.47 45.68 6.14
N SER A 164 -13.52 45.54 7.47
CA SER A 164 -13.82 46.65 8.39
C SER A 164 -13.69 46.19 9.86
N ASP A 165 -13.14 47.09 10.67
CA ASP A 165 -12.68 46.97 12.07
C ASP A 165 -13.76 46.69 13.12
N SER A 166 -13.37 46.00 14.20
CA SER A 166 -13.80 46.29 15.60
C SER A 166 -12.92 45.53 16.61
N GLU A 167 -12.19 46.26 17.46
CA GLU A 167 -11.42 45.79 18.63
C GLU A 167 -12.32 45.70 19.91
N PRO A 168 -11.79 45.68 21.15
CA PRO A 168 -11.50 44.47 21.93
C PRO A 168 -12.31 44.38 23.25
N GLY A 169 -12.52 43.17 23.78
CA GLY A 169 -13.08 42.95 25.12
C GLY A 169 -11.99 42.63 26.14
N LEU A 170 -11.81 43.49 27.14
CA LEU A 170 -10.90 43.34 28.28
C LEU A 170 -11.56 42.56 29.45
N ASN A 171 -10.66 42.00 30.30
CA ASN A 171 -10.78 41.54 31.71
C ASN A 171 -10.75 40.01 31.91
N ALA A 172 -9.60 39.42 32.28
CA ALA A 172 -8.99 39.27 33.63
C ALA A 172 -9.58 38.07 34.41
N SER A 173 -8.90 36.92 34.46
CA SER A 173 -7.89 36.42 35.41
C SER A 173 -8.50 35.60 36.56
N VAL A 174 -7.97 34.39 36.81
CA VAL A 174 -7.63 33.85 38.13
C VAL A 174 -6.93 32.51 37.97
N SER A 175 -5.81 32.43 38.68
CA SER A 175 -4.86 31.33 38.81
C SER A 175 -5.46 30.06 39.39
N GLY A 176 -4.94 28.91 38.95
CA GLY A 176 -5.16 27.61 39.57
C GLY A 176 -3.91 26.76 39.45
N ALA A 177 -2.92 27.04 40.30
CA ALA A 177 -1.73 26.22 40.46
C ALA A 177 -2.12 24.81 40.92
N VAL A 178 -1.91 23.79 40.08
CA VAL A 178 -2.01 22.39 40.54
C VAL A 178 -0.63 21.93 40.97
N ARG A 179 -0.55 21.73 42.28
CA ARG A 179 0.54 21.18 43.08
C ARG A 179 1.08 19.87 42.52
N ASN A 180 2.41 19.81 42.46
CA ASN A 180 3.21 18.61 42.42
C ASN A 180 3.46 18.12 43.87
N PRO A 181 3.25 16.84 44.22
CA PRO A 181 3.87 16.26 45.40
C PRO A 181 4.95 15.24 45.01
N ASN A 182 6.19 15.60 45.34
CA ASN A 182 7.29 14.66 45.60
C ASN A 182 6.91 13.72 46.76
N ALA A 183 7.37 12.46 46.73
CA ALA A 183 8.35 11.95 47.71
C ALA A 183 8.64 10.46 47.51
N ALA A 184 9.92 10.14 47.72
CA ALA A 184 10.56 8.84 47.69
C ALA A 184 10.40 8.06 49.01
N CYS A 185 10.90 6.81 48.96
CA CYS A 185 11.45 6.00 50.06
C CYS A 185 10.47 5.13 50.86
N THR A 186 10.63 3.81 50.80
CA THR A 186 11.19 3.03 51.93
C THR A 186 11.61 1.60 51.52
N VAL A 187 12.82 1.27 51.99
CA VAL A 187 13.53 -0.01 52.28
C VAL A 187 13.31 -1.23 51.38
#